data_AF-A0AAP1MKS7-F1
#
_entry.id   AF-A0AAP1MKS7-F1
#
_cell.length_a   1.000
_cell.length_b   1.000
_cell.length_c   1.000
_cell.angle_alpha   90.00
_cell.angle_beta   90.00
_cell.angle_gamma   90.00
#
_symmetry.space_group_name_H-M   'P 1'
#
loop_
_entity.id
_entity.type
_entity.pdbx_description
1 polymer ?
#
loop_
_entity_poly.entity_id
_entity_poly.type
_entity_poly.pdbx_seq_one_letter_code
_entity_poly.pdbx_strand_id
1 'polypeptide(L)'
;MFIFRLKEAVSTTGLFVLNNFIANVKARLWAKFLPRFVAKNDRQGEPYDYYAVHFADAGRQRYRLIGFNGCDVHVERLALSASDDVQTEKLPVSRILGMESEIVHYKKYSKIISVSIFYYAINYYLHIVDSKIFLFKGKGAVVSTFFRERELKSQERIFLLRLIVNEFVRRRPSDPAVGLTVDEVIELLYGRLWYKHIRNESFQYKVTLLMESLALSGELAEERGRYIVQGKAITTLVEYEKEQRHARQQEKIQRNMVRLMLIITAATVLITLALLGLAGVIDLHKIWQDILQIKPVRFLFKLI
;
A
#
# COMPACT_ATOMS: atom_id res chain seq x y z
N MET A 1 -8.53 22.14 51.46
CA MET A 1 -9.50 22.09 50.33
C MET A 1 -9.17 23.07 49.18
N PHE A 2 -8.39 24.15 49.39
CA PHE A 2 -8.06 25.13 48.35
C PHE A 2 -6.97 24.70 47.33
N ILE A 3 -5.99 23.89 47.74
CA ILE A 3 -4.86 23.47 46.87
C ILE A 3 -5.30 22.49 45.77
N PHE A 4 -6.33 21.67 46.02
CA PHE A 4 -6.87 20.73 45.03
C PHE A 4 -7.63 21.45 43.89
N ARG A 5 -8.42 22.49 44.21
CA ARG A 5 -9.13 23.28 43.19
C ARG A 5 -8.20 24.11 42.30
N LEU A 6 -7.06 24.56 42.82
CA LEU A 6 -6.09 25.31 42.00
C LEU A 6 -5.38 24.39 40.99
N LYS A 7 -5.09 23.14 41.36
CA LYS A 7 -4.44 22.16 40.48
C LYS A 7 -5.39 21.71 39.35
N GLU A 8 -6.68 21.57 39.64
CA GLU A 8 -7.73 21.33 38.63
C GLU A 8 -7.93 22.53 37.71
N ALA A 9 -7.98 23.76 38.25
CA ALA A 9 -8.12 24.97 37.45
C ALA A 9 -6.92 25.23 36.53
N VAL A 10 -5.69 25.01 37.00
CA VAL A 10 -4.48 25.16 36.17
C VAL A 10 -4.42 24.06 35.09
N SER A 11 -4.86 22.84 35.42
CA SER A 11 -4.97 21.74 34.46
C SER A 11 -6.02 22.00 33.37
N THR A 12 -7.22 22.49 33.74
CA THR A 12 -8.28 22.81 32.78
C THR A 12 -7.93 24.02 31.92
N THR A 13 -7.27 25.04 32.48
CA THR A 13 -6.80 26.21 31.73
C THR A 13 -5.70 25.82 30.75
N GLY A 14 -4.75 24.97 31.16
CA GLY A 14 -3.70 24.44 30.27
C GLY A 14 -4.25 23.57 29.14
N LEU A 15 -5.23 22.69 29.43
CA LEU A 15 -5.90 21.87 28.43
C LEU A 15 -6.69 22.72 27.44
N PHE A 16 -7.34 23.79 27.91
CA PHE A 16 -8.10 24.73 27.08
C PHE A 16 -7.18 25.53 26.14
N VAL A 17 -6.05 26.04 26.63
CA VAL A 17 -5.07 26.76 25.82
C VAL A 17 -4.46 25.84 24.75
N LEU A 18 -4.15 24.60 25.10
CA LEU A 18 -3.60 23.62 24.17
C LEU A 18 -4.63 23.26 23.07
N ASN A 19 -5.89 23.05 23.43
CA ASN A 19 -6.97 22.76 22.48
C ASN A 19 -7.21 23.94 21.52
N ASN A 20 -7.19 25.18 22.01
CA ASN A 20 -7.31 26.37 21.17
C ASN A 20 -6.10 26.53 20.24
N PHE A 21 -4.90 26.23 20.72
CA PHE A 21 -3.71 26.25 19.88
C PHE A 21 -3.80 25.21 18.76
N ILE A 22 -4.18 23.96 19.07
CA ILE A 22 -4.37 22.89 18.09
C ILE A 22 -5.44 23.28 17.07
N ALA A 23 -6.59 23.81 17.50
CA ALA A 23 -7.65 24.26 16.62
C ALA A 23 -7.18 25.37 15.66
N ASN A 24 -6.43 26.35 16.16
CA ASN A 24 -5.85 27.43 15.35
C ASN A 24 -4.85 26.91 14.30
N VAL A 25 -3.99 25.96 14.69
CA VAL A 25 -3.06 25.33 13.74
C VAL A 25 -3.84 24.51 12.70
N LYS A 26 -4.85 23.74 13.11
CA LYS A 26 -5.73 22.98 12.20
C LYS A 26 -6.37 23.90 11.17
N ALA A 27 -6.89 25.05 11.61
CA ALA A 27 -7.50 26.07 10.74
C ALA A 27 -6.51 26.62 9.71
N ARG A 28 -5.29 26.98 10.13
CA ARG A 28 -4.23 27.46 9.23
C ARG A 28 -3.83 26.41 8.20
N LEU A 29 -3.74 25.14 8.59
CA LEU A 29 -3.40 24.06 7.67
C LEU A 29 -4.51 23.85 6.63
N TRP A 30 -5.78 23.85 7.04
CA TRP A 30 -6.89 23.76 6.09
C TRP A 30 -6.93 24.95 5.14
N ALA A 31 -6.79 26.18 5.63
CA ALA A 31 -6.73 27.37 4.79
C ALA A 31 -5.61 27.28 3.74
N LYS A 32 -4.46 26.72 4.11
CA LYS A 32 -3.32 26.54 3.21
C LYS A 32 -3.55 25.45 2.14
N PHE A 33 -4.15 24.32 2.52
CA PHE A 33 -4.23 23.15 1.64
C PHE A 33 -5.56 23.01 0.88
N LEU A 34 -6.67 23.60 1.36
CA LEU A 34 -7.97 23.57 0.67
C LEU A 34 -7.89 24.02 -0.79
N PRO A 35 -7.26 25.17 -1.14
CA PRO A 35 -7.15 25.59 -2.53
C PRO A 35 -6.47 24.54 -3.42
N ARG A 36 -5.44 23.86 -2.90
CA ARG A 36 -4.73 22.80 -3.62
C ARG A 36 -5.59 21.56 -3.82
N PHE A 37 -6.32 21.15 -2.79
CA PHE A 37 -7.21 19.98 -2.89
C PHE A 37 -8.33 20.21 -3.89
N VAL A 38 -8.85 21.44 -3.97
CA VAL A 38 -9.87 21.81 -4.96
C VAL A 38 -9.28 21.87 -6.36
N ALA A 39 -8.14 22.56 -6.54
CA ALA A 39 -7.50 22.69 -7.85
C ALA A 39 -7.09 21.33 -8.47
N LYS A 40 -6.75 20.35 -7.63
CA LYS A 40 -6.43 18.98 -8.03
C LYS A 40 -7.49 17.99 -7.57
N ASN A 41 -8.77 18.36 -7.57
CA ASN A 41 -9.85 17.42 -7.24
C ASN A 41 -10.07 16.42 -8.39
N ASP A 42 -10.98 15.47 -8.23
CA ASP A 42 -11.30 14.49 -9.28
C ASP A 42 -11.97 15.10 -10.54
N ARG A 43 -12.52 16.32 -10.45
CA ARG A 43 -13.15 16.99 -11.59
C ARG A 43 -12.12 17.72 -12.46
N GLN A 44 -11.12 18.33 -11.83
CA GLN A 44 -10.12 19.21 -12.45
C GLN A 44 -8.72 18.58 -12.54
N GLY A 45 -8.45 17.55 -11.74
CA GLY A 45 -7.15 16.91 -11.61
C GLY A 45 -6.82 15.95 -12.75
N GLU A 46 -5.55 15.55 -12.80
CA GLU A 46 -5.09 14.53 -13.73
C GLU A 46 -5.56 13.14 -13.27
N PRO A 47 -5.87 12.21 -14.19
CA PRO A 47 -6.37 10.88 -13.84
C PRO A 47 -5.51 10.09 -12.85
N TYR A 48 -4.22 10.43 -12.76
CA TYR A 48 -3.24 9.76 -11.93
C TYR A 48 -2.62 10.66 -10.84
N ASP A 49 -3.10 11.89 -10.68
CA ASP A 49 -2.62 12.82 -9.65
C ASP A 49 -3.76 13.76 -9.23
N TYR A 50 -4.60 13.26 -8.33
CA TYR A 50 -5.72 14.03 -7.79
C TYR A 50 -6.00 13.71 -6.33
N TYR A 51 -6.68 14.63 -5.66
CA TYR A 51 -7.09 14.51 -4.26
C TYR A 51 -8.60 14.27 -4.18
N ALA A 52 -8.99 13.36 -3.28
CA ALA A 52 -10.34 13.27 -2.78
C ALA A 52 -10.31 13.54 -1.27
N VAL A 53 -11.06 14.55 -0.83
CA VAL A 53 -11.13 14.91 0.59
C VAL A 53 -12.55 14.65 1.08
N HIS A 54 -12.64 13.84 2.13
CA HIS A 54 -13.89 13.48 2.78
C HIS A 54 -13.92 14.02 4.20
N PHE A 55 -15.10 14.40 4.65
CA PHE A 55 -15.38 14.82 6.02
C PHE A 55 -16.47 13.94 6.60
N ALA A 56 -16.38 13.61 7.88
CA ALA A 56 -17.43 12.91 8.61
C ALA A 56 -17.82 13.73 9.85
N ASP A 57 -19.12 13.98 9.97
CA ASP A 57 -19.70 14.62 11.17
C ASP A 57 -19.87 13.61 12.30
N ALA A 58 -20.14 14.08 13.52
CA ALA A 58 -20.41 13.24 14.69
C ALA A 58 -21.57 12.26 14.46
N GLY A 59 -22.54 12.63 13.60
CA GLY A 59 -23.61 11.76 13.14
C GLY A 59 -23.21 10.71 12.07
N ARG A 60 -21.90 10.54 11.80
CA ARG A 60 -21.33 9.68 10.74
C ARG A 60 -21.75 10.01 9.31
N GLN A 61 -22.41 11.15 9.12
CA GLN A 61 -22.76 11.65 7.80
C GLN A 61 -21.50 12.09 7.08
N ARG A 62 -21.31 11.58 5.85
CA ARG A 62 -20.11 11.82 5.05
C ARG A 62 -20.34 12.91 4.03
N TYR A 63 -19.34 13.77 3.90
CA TYR A 63 -19.31 14.88 2.95
C TYR A 63 -18.04 14.79 2.12
N ARG A 64 -18.12 15.26 0.88
CA ARG A 64 -16.99 15.29 -0.06
C ARG A 64 -16.68 16.72 -0.48
N LEU A 65 -15.42 17.11 -0.44
CA LEU A 65 -14.99 18.42 -0.90
C LEU A 65 -15.16 18.55 -2.42
N ILE A 66 -15.90 19.56 -2.87
CA ILE A 66 -16.02 19.92 -4.30
C ILE A 66 -15.32 21.25 -4.59
N GLY A 67 -15.47 22.23 -3.70
CA GLY A 67 -15.02 23.60 -3.96
C GLY A 67 -14.71 24.38 -2.70
N PHE A 68 -14.00 25.50 -2.87
CA PHE A 68 -13.62 26.41 -1.79
C PHE A 68 -13.54 27.82 -2.36
N ASN A 69 -14.22 28.77 -1.71
CA ASN A 69 -14.27 30.17 -2.16
C ASN A 69 -13.46 31.12 -1.26
N GLY A 70 -12.69 30.60 -0.29
CA GLY A 70 -11.92 31.39 0.68
C GLY A 70 -12.54 31.41 2.08
N CYS A 71 -13.87 31.41 2.18
CA CYS A 71 -14.60 31.49 3.46
C CYS A 71 -15.47 30.25 3.72
N ASP A 72 -16.09 29.73 2.66
CA ASP A 72 -16.98 28.59 2.67
C ASP A 72 -16.41 27.45 1.85
N VAL A 73 -16.73 26.24 2.31
CA VAL A 73 -16.40 24.99 1.65
C VAL A 73 -17.67 24.44 1.03
N HIS A 74 -17.62 24.18 -0.27
CA HIS A 74 -18.68 23.51 -1.00
C HIS A 74 -18.47 22.01 -0.89
N VAL A 75 -19.45 21.32 -0.31
CA VAL A 75 -19.40 19.88 -0.12
C VAL A 75 -20.58 19.16 -0.75
N GLU A 76 -20.33 17.95 -1.21
CA GLU A 76 -21.34 16.99 -1.62
C GLU A 76 -21.70 16.11 -0.44
N ARG A 77 -22.98 15.98 -0.09
CA ARG A 77 -23.39 14.94 0.84
C ARG A 77 -23.31 13.59 0.14
N LEU A 78 -22.54 12.66 0.69
CA LEU A 78 -22.51 11.28 0.21
C LEU A 78 -23.76 10.56 0.71
N ALA A 79 -24.65 10.25 -0.21
CA ALA A 79 -25.82 9.40 -0.02
C ALA A 79 -25.44 8.02 0.56
N LEU A 80 -26.27 7.51 1.48
CA LEU A 80 -26.12 6.16 2.04
C LEU A 80 -26.77 5.07 1.14
N SER A 81 -27.56 5.49 0.15
CA SER A 81 -28.24 4.60 -0.80
C SER A 81 -28.25 5.21 -2.21
N ALA A 82 -28.25 4.36 -3.25
CA ALA A 82 -28.19 4.76 -4.65
C ALA A 82 -29.41 5.56 -5.17
N SER A 83 -30.43 5.76 -4.33
CA SER A 83 -31.65 6.52 -4.63
C SER A 83 -31.70 7.94 -4.06
N ASP A 84 -30.71 8.34 -3.27
CA ASP A 84 -30.68 9.67 -2.66
C ASP A 84 -30.03 10.69 -3.62
N ASP A 85 -30.73 11.79 -3.84
CA ASP A 85 -30.26 12.89 -4.68
C ASP A 85 -28.98 13.54 -4.10
N VAL A 86 -28.07 13.93 -4.99
CA VAL A 86 -26.75 14.45 -4.65
C VAL A 86 -26.88 15.89 -4.16
N GLN A 87 -27.12 16.06 -2.87
CA GLN A 87 -27.28 17.39 -2.28
C GLN A 87 -25.92 18.06 -2.05
N THR A 88 -25.74 19.22 -2.69
CA THR A 88 -24.59 20.11 -2.44
C THR A 88 -24.93 21.07 -1.31
N GLU A 89 -24.10 21.10 -0.27
CA GLU A 89 -24.24 21.99 0.87
C GLU A 89 -23.04 22.96 0.93
N LYS A 90 -23.29 24.18 1.39
CA LYS A 90 -22.23 25.15 1.72
C LYS A 90 -21.99 25.08 3.22
N LEU A 91 -20.77 24.73 3.60
CA LEU A 91 -20.38 24.65 5.01
C LEU A 91 -19.34 25.73 5.32
N PRO A 92 -19.47 26.43 6.46
CA PRO A 92 -18.40 27.31 6.91
C PRO A 92 -17.19 26.46 7.32
N VAL A 93 -15.98 26.98 7.08
CA VAL A 93 -14.73 26.28 7.43
C VAL A 93 -14.70 25.86 8.91
N SER A 94 -15.29 26.67 9.81
CA SER A 94 -15.39 26.39 11.24
C SER A 94 -16.08 25.05 11.54
N ARG A 95 -17.11 24.67 10.77
CA ARG A 95 -17.84 23.40 10.96
C ARG A 95 -16.97 22.20 10.57
N ILE A 96 -16.14 22.35 9.54
CA ILE A 96 -15.21 21.30 9.09
C ILE A 96 -14.07 21.09 10.09
N LEU A 97 -13.70 22.11 10.87
CA LEU A 97 -12.69 21.96 11.92
C LEU A 97 -13.13 20.99 13.02
N GLY A 98 -14.43 20.84 13.27
CA GLY A 98 -15.00 19.87 14.20
C GLY A 98 -15.15 18.46 13.63
N MET A 99 -15.04 18.30 12.31
CA MET A 99 -15.25 17.02 11.63
C MET A 99 -13.99 16.15 11.60
N GLU A 100 -14.20 14.85 11.51
CA GLU A 100 -13.16 13.91 11.10
C GLU A 100 -12.90 14.08 9.60
N SER A 101 -11.65 13.93 9.17
CA SER A 101 -11.25 14.24 7.81
C SER A 101 -10.39 13.12 7.23
N GLU A 102 -10.73 12.65 6.04
CA GLU A 102 -9.89 11.71 5.30
C GLU A 102 -9.44 12.36 3.98
N ILE A 103 -8.13 12.51 3.83
CA ILE A 103 -7.51 13.04 2.61
C ILE A 103 -6.89 11.87 1.86
N VAL A 104 -7.41 11.57 0.69
CA VAL A 104 -6.90 10.52 -0.20
C VAL A 104 -6.21 11.18 -1.37
N HIS A 105 -4.90 10.96 -1.48
CA HIS A 105 -4.13 11.37 -2.66
C HIS A 105 -3.98 10.18 -3.59
N TYR A 106 -4.67 10.22 -4.72
CA TYR A 106 -4.54 9.23 -5.78
C TYR A 106 -3.33 9.57 -6.64
N LYS A 107 -2.37 8.66 -6.66
CA LYS A 107 -1.21 8.66 -7.54
C LYS A 107 -1.35 7.50 -8.53
N LYS A 108 -0.69 7.59 -9.70
CA LYS A 108 -0.74 6.61 -10.80
C LYS A 108 -0.80 5.12 -10.43
N TYR A 109 -0.17 4.72 -9.32
CA TYR A 109 -0.06 3.33 -8.88
C TYR A 109 -0.27 3.13 -7.38
N SER A 110 -0.78 4.14 -6.67
CA SER A 110 -1.03 4.04 -5.22
C SER A 110 -1.98 5.13 -4.75
N LYS A 111 -2.68 4.86 -3.64
CA LYS A 111 -3.41 5.88 -2.90
C LYS A 111 -2.76 6.10 -1.54
N ILE A 112 -2.54 7.36 -1.19
CA ILE A 112 -2.04 7.74 0.14
C ILE A 112 -3.24 8.26 0.93
N ILE A 113 -3.59 7.54 1.99
CA ILE A 113 -4.71 7.89 2.86
C ILE A 113 -4.14 8.61 4.09
N SER A 114 -4.65 9.81 4.36
CA SER A 114 -4.31 10.59 5.55
C SER A 114 -5.58 10.83 6.37
N VAL A 115 -5.62 10.27 7.57
CA VAL A 115 -6.77 10.34 8.50
C VAL A 115 -6.91 11.73 9.17
N SER A 116 -5.97 12.63 8.92
CA SER A 116 -6.07 14.01 9.40
C SER A 116 -5.23 14.97 8.55
N ILE A 117 -5.61 16.25 8.59
CA ILE A 117 -4.83 17.33 7.96
C ILE A 117 -3.43 17.47 8.57
N PHE A 118 -3.27 17.18 9.86
CA PHE A 118 -1.98 17.20 10.53
C PHE A 118 -1.05 16.12 9.99
N TYR A 119 -1.56 14.89 9.87
CA TYR A 119 -0.80 13.78 9.31
C TYR A 119 -0.42 14.07 7.85
N TYR A 120 -1.36 14.61 7.08
CA TYR A 120 -1.09 15.06 5.71
C TYR A 120 0.01 16.13 5.66
N ALA A 121 -0.07 17.17 6.50
CA ALA A 121 0.88 18.28 6.51
C ALA A 121 2.30 17.82 6.88
N ILE A 122 2.43 17.01 7.94
CA ILE A 122 3.71 16.42 8.35
C ILE A 122 4.31 15.62 7.20
N ASN A 123 3.50 14.79 6.55
CA ASN A 123 3.95 13.99 5.42
C ASN A 123 4.31 14.85 4.20
N TYR A 124 3.55 15.90 3.92
CA TYR A 124 3.77 16.83 2.81
C TYR A 124 5.12 17.55 2.94
N TYR A 125 5.47 18.04 4.12
CA TYR A 125 6.73 18.77 4.32
C TYR A 125 7.94 17.86 4.50
N LEU A 126 7.78 16.77 5.26
CA LEU A 126 8.91 15.92 5.62
C LEU A 126 9.14 14.80 4.60
N HIS A 127 8.24 14.64 3.61
CA HIS A 127 8.26 13.55 2.62
C HIS A 127 8.47 12.16 3.26
N ILE A 128 8.06 11.96 4.53
CA ILE A 128 8.35 10.73 5.29
C ILE A 128 7.61 9.53 4.70
N VAL A 129 6.39 9.72 4.20
CA VAL A 129 5.65 8.64 3.52
C VAL A 129 6.12 8.50 2.08
N ASP A 130 6.54 9.56 1.37
CA ASP A 130 7.12 9.41 0.03
C ASP A 130 8.47 8.65 0.06
N SER A 131 9.30 8.89 1.07
CA SER A 131 10.58 8.20 1.29
C SER A 131 10.41 6.80 1.89
N LYS A 132 9.43 6.59 2.79
CA LYS A 132 9.02 5.23 3.19
C LYS A 132 8.42 4.49 1.99
N ILE A 133 7.58 5.10 1.17
CA ILE A 133 7.09 4.51 -0.09
C ILE A 133 8.27 4.23 -1.03
N PHE A 134 9.32 5.05 -1.05
CA PHE A 134 10.55 4.78 -1.83
C PHE A 134 11.38 3.61 -1.28
N LEU A 135 11.47 3.44 0.04
CA LEU A 135 12.12 2.28 0.67
C LEU A 135 11.23 1.01 0.57
N PHE A 136 9.92 1.19 0.60
CA PHE A 136 8.93 0.17 0.29
C PHE A 136 8.74 -0.02 -1.23
N LYS A 137 9.31 0.81 -2.12
CA LYS A 137 9.29 0.62 -3.59
C LYS A 137 10.15 -0.57 -4.01
N GLY A 138 11.09 -1.01 -3.18
CA GLY A 138 11.70 -2.35 -3.31
C GLY A 138 10.68 -3.49 -3.23
N LYS A 139 9.51 -3.23 -2.62
CA LYS A 139 8.33 -4.12 -2.58
C LYS A 139 7.14 -3.56 -3.39
N GLY A 140 7.16 -2.30 -3.82
CA GLY A 140 6.19 -1.63 -4.68
C GLY A 140 6.41 -1.87 -6.18
N ALA A 141 7.44 -2.63 -6.54
CA ALA A 141 7.59 -3.23 -7.86
C ALA A 141 6.45 -4.21 -8.23
N VAL A 142 5.49 -4.47 -7.33
CA VAL A 142 4.37 -5.42 -7.52
C VAL A 142 3.26 -4.85 -8.42
N VAL A 143 3.06 -3.53 -8.49
CA VAL A 143 2.01 -2.94 -9.36
C VAL A 143 2.56 -2.64 -10.76
N SER A 144 3.84 -2.30 -10.91
CA SER A 144 4.47 -2.23 -12.25
C SER A 144 4.70 -3.61 -12.87
N THR A 145 4.63 -4.69 -12.08
CA THR A 145 4.63 -6.08 -12.59
C THR A 145 3.25 -6.56 -13.02
N PHE A 146 2.15 -5.94 -12.59
CA PHE A 146 0.78 -6.31 -13.00
C PHE A 146 0.52 -6.08 -14.51
N PHE A 147 1.35 -5.29 -15.19
CA PHE A 147 1.24 -5.02 -16.62
C PHE A 147 2.54 -5.15 -17.40
N ARG A 148 3.62 -5.64 -16.77
CA ARG A 148 4.82 -6.03 -17.54
C ARG A 148 4.57 -7.45 -18.04
N GLU A 149 4.33 -7.58 -19.35
CA GLU A 149 4.12 -8.83 -20.09
C GLU A 149 5.12 -9.93 -19.69
N ARG A 150 4.81 -10.68 -18.63
CA ARG A 150 5.41 -11.98 -18.28
C ARG A 150 4.41 -12.74 -17.42
N GLU A 151 3.66 -13.63 -18.04
CA GLU A 151 3.44 -15.02 -17.60
C GLU A 151 3.25 -15.34 -16.10
N LEU A 152 2.65 -14.45 -15.29
CA LEU A 152 2.37 -14.70 -13.88
C LEU A 152 0.91 -14.37 -13.52
N LYS A 153 -0.03 -15.03 -14.20
CA LYS A 153 -1.49 -14.93 -13.98
C LYS A 153 -1.92 -15.15 -12.51
N SER A 154 -1.15 -15.93 -11.74
CA SER A 154 -1.48 -16.27 -10.34
C SER A 154 -1.27 -15.11 -9.36
N GLN A 155 -0.21 -14.30 -9.51
CA GLN A 155 0.07 -13.20 -8.58
C GLN A 155 -0.94 -12.06 -8.68
N GLU A 156 -1.39 -11.77 -9.91
CA GLU A 156 -2.38 -10.74 -10.18
C GLU A 156 -3.74 -11.06 -9.52
N ARG A 157 -4.17 -12.32 -9.62
CA ARG A 157 -5.41 -12.82 -9.03
C ARG A 157 -5.40 -12.72 -7.49
N ILE A 158 -4.32 -13.15 -6.85
CA ILE A 158 -4.18 -13.08 -5.38
C ILE A 158 -4.07 -11.64 -4.90
N PHE A 159 -3.40 -10.78 -5.65
CA PHE A 159 -3.34 -9.34 -5.35
C PHE A 159 -4.73 -8.71 -5.41
N LEU A 160 -5.49 -8.98 -6.49
CA LEU A 160 -6.85 -8.48 -6.65
C LEU A 160 -7.77 -8.97 -5.53
N LEU A 161 -7.69 -10.26 -5.20
CA LEU A 161 -8.44 -10.85 -4.09
C LEU A 161 -8.12 -10.16 -2.75
N ARG A 162 -6.84 -9.92 -2.45
CA ARG A 162 -6.42 -9.21 -1.23
C ARG A 162 -6.98 -7.79 -1.19
N LEU A 163 -6.99 -7.09 -2.33
CA LEU A 163 -7.55 -5.74 -2.43
C LEU A 163 -9.07 -5.73 -2.13
N ILE A 164 -9.81 -6.63 -2.76
CA ILE A 164 -11.27 -6.77 -2.62
C ILE A 164 -11.63 -7.15 -1.18
N VAL A 165 -10.94 -8.14 -0.59
CA VAL A 165 -11.16 -8.56 0.80
C VAL A 165 -10.92 -7.40 1.76
N ASN A 166 -9.82 -6.65 1.59
CA ASN A 166 -9.50 -5.52 2.46
C ASN A 166 -10.56 -4.41 2.34
N GLU A 167 -11.02 -4.10 1.13
CA GLU A 167 -12.07 -3.11 0.92
C GLU A 167 -13.40 -3.59 1.51
N PHE A 168 -13.75 -4.86 1.32
CA PHE A 168 -14.97 -5.46 1.87
C PHE A 168 -14.99 -5.41 3.40
N VAL A 169 -13.86 -5.74 4.06
CA VAL A 169 -13.72 -5.61 5.53
C VAL A 169 -13.85 -4.15 5.98
N ARG A 170 -13.33 -3.19 5.22
CA ARG A 170 -13.45 -1.75 5.54
C ARG A 170 -14.87 -1.22 5.39
N ARG A 171 -15.63 -1.67 4.39
CA ARG A 171 -17.01 -1.22 4.13
C ARG A 171 -18.04 -1.80 5.12
N ARG A 172 -17.71 -2.92 5.78
CA ARG A 172 -18.66 -3.73 6.57
C ARG A 172 -18.88 -3.28 8.03
N PRO A 173 -19.25 -2.01 8.28
CA PRO A 173 -20.20 -1.75 9.36
C PRO A 173 -21.40 -0.86 8.99
N SER A 174 -21.62 -0.44 7.73
CA SER A 174 -22.67 0.59 7.49
C SER A 174 -23.37 0.61 6.11
N ASP A 175 -23.04 -0.29 5.17
CA ASP A 175 -23.61 -0.25 3.81
C ASP A 175 -24.60 -1.41 3.57
N PRO A 176 -25.86 -1.14 3.14
CA PRO A 176 -26.84 -2.18 2.78
C PRO A 176 -26.55 -2.89 1.45
N ALA A 177 -25.65 -2.39 0.59
CA ALA A 177 -25.27 -3.07 -0.64
C ALA A 177 -24.13 -4.07 -0.41
N VAL A 178 -24.45 -5.36 -0.42
CA VAL A 178 -23.46 -6.43 -0.24
C VAL A 178 -22.68 -6.63 -1.55
N GLY A 179 -21.38 -6.32 -1.55
CA GLY A 179 -20.45 -6.65 -2.65
C GLY A 179 -19.96 -5.48 -3.51
N LEU A 180 -19.04 -5.77 -4.44
CA LEU A 180 -18.34 -4.81 -5.30
C LEU A 180 -18.61 -5.09 -6.78
N THR A 181 -18.84 -4.05 -7.57
CA THR A 181 -18.90 -4.12 -9.04
C THR A 181 -17.50 -4.09 -9.67
N VAL A 182 -17.38 -4.51 -10.93
CA VAL A 182 -16.10 -4.45 -11.68
C VAL A 182 -15.56 -3.02 -11.72
N ASP A 183 -16.41 -2.03 -11.99
CA ASP A 183 -16.02 -0.63 -12.08
C ASP A 183 -15.53 -0.07 -10.72
N GLU A 184 -16.17 -0.49 -9.61
CA GLU A 184 -15.67 -0.15 -8.27
C GLU A 184 -14.31 -0.80 -7.99
N VAL A 185 -14.09 -2.04 -8.43
CA VAL A 185 -12.77 -2.70 -8.30
C VAL A 185 -11.72 -1.99 -9.13
N ILE A 186 -12.07 -1.54 -10.33
CA ILE A 186 -11.20 -0.73 -11.18
C ILE A 186 -10.88 0.62 -10.51
N GLU A 187 -11.88 1.28 -9.94
CA GLU A 187 -11.69 2.52 -9.16
C GLU A 187 -10.76 2.29 -7.95
N LEU A 188 -10.84 1.13 -7.29
CA LEU A 188 -9.90 0.78 -6.21
C LEU A 188 -8.46 0.62 -6.69
N LEU A 189 -8.26 0.15 -7.92
CA LEU A 189 -6.94 -0.06 -8.53
C LEU A 189 -6.32 1.24 -9.06
N TYR A 190 -7.11 2.10 -9.72
CA TYR A 190 -6.61 3.25 -10.50
C TYR A 190 -7.18 4.61 -10.09
N GLY A 191 -8.16 4.64 -9.20
CA GLY A 191 -8.91 5.83 -8.86
C GLY A 191 -10.11 6.06 -9.76
N ARG A 192 -10.92 7.05 -9.39
CA ARG A 192 -12.25 7.37 -9.94
C ARG A 192 -12.21 7.84 -11.40
N LEU A 193 -11.07 8.37 -11.85
CA LEU A 193 -10.90 8.92 -13.19
C LEU A 193 -10.41 7.89 -14.23
N TRP A 194 -10.45 6.60 -13.89
CA TRP A 194 -9.98 5.52 -14.75
C TRP A 194 -10.62 5.55 -16.16
N TYR A 195 -11.89 5.97 -16.25
CA TYR A 195 -12.65 6.07 -17.49
C TYR A 195 -12.05 7.05 -18.53
N LYS A 196 -11.16 7.96 -18.13
CA LYS A 196 -10.51 8.95 -19.02
C LYS A 196 -9.30 8.39 -19.77
N HIS A 197 -8.99 7.09 -19.69
CA HIS A 197 -7.81 6.51 -20.31
C HIS A 197 -8.06 5.82 -21.66
N ILE A 198 -7.16 6.04 -22.64
CA ILE A 198 -7.18 5.47 -24.01
C ILE A 198 -6.92 3.94 -24.05
N ARG A 199 -6.68 3.26 -22.92
CA ARG A 199 -6.50 1.79 -22.84
C ARG A 199 -7.67 1.08 -22.14
N ASN A 200 -8.83 1.74 -22.03
CA ASN A 200 -9.88 1.37 -21.08
C ASN A 200 -10.46 -0.03 -21.29
N GLU A 201 -10.71 -0.40 -22.54
CA GLU A 201 -11.45 -1.61 -22.87
C GLU A 201 -10.67 -2.89 -22.57
N SER A 202 -9.43 -2.99 -23.06
CA SER A 202 -8.53 -4.12 -22.77
C SER A 202 -8.28 -4.31 -21.26
N PHE A 203 -8.28 -3.19 -20.53
CA PHE A 203 -8.05 -3.16 -19.10
C PHE A 203 -9.29 -3.62 -18.32
N GLN A 204 -10.46 -3.06 -18.63
CA GLN A 204 -11.73 -3.47 -18.05
C GLN A 204 -11.99 -4.97 -18.30
N TYR A 205 -11.69 -5.43 -19.51
CA TYR A 205 -11.79 -6.85 -19.87
C TYR A 205 -10.87 -7.73 -19.01
N LYS A 206 -9.60 -7.34 -18.81
CA LYS A 206 -8.67 -8.08 -17.94
C LYS A 206 -9.17 -8.16 -16.50
N VAL A 207 -9.65 -7.05 -15.93
CA VAL A 207 -10.17 -7.04 -14.55
C VAL A 207 -11.43 -7.90 -14.45
N THR A 208 -12.33 -7.81 -15.42
CA THR A 208 -13.54 -8.64 -15.50
C THR A 208 -13.18 -10.13 -15.46
N LEU A 209 -12.27 -10.58 -16.34
CA LEU A 209 -11.81 -11.98 -16.35
C LEU A 209 -11.19 -12.42 -15.02
N LEU A 210 -10.46 -11.54 -14.34
CA LEU A 210 -9.89 -11.85 -13.03
C LEU A 210 -10.98 -12.00 -11.95
N MET A 211 -11.99 -11.12 -11.96
CA MET A 211 -13.14 -11.19 -11.05
C MET A 211 -13.95 -12.47 -11.27
N GLU A 212 -14.24 -12.79 -12.53
CA GLU A 212 -14.90 -14.04 -12.93
C GLU A 212 -14.09 -15.25 -12.48
N SER A 213 -12.76 -15.22 -12.67
CA SER A 213 -11.90 -16.33 -12.24
C SER A 213 -11.94 -16.58 -10.74
N LEU A 214 -12.11 -15.52 -9.93
CA LEU A 214 -12.24 -15.60 -8.47
C LEU A 214 -13.65 -16.07 -8.04
N ALA A 215 -14.67 -15.74 -8.83
CA ALA A 215 -16.02 -16.25 -8.63
C ALA A 215 -16.13 -17.75 -8.96
N LEU A 216 -15.56 -18.16 -10.09
CA LEU A 216 -15.54 -19.56 -10.53
C LEU A 216 -14.88 -20.50 -9.52
N SER A 217 -13.81 -20.03 -8.87
CA SER A 217 -13.14 -20.81 -7.84
C SER A 217 -13.77 -20.66 -6.45
N GLY A 218 -14.77 -19.79 -6.27
CA GLY A 218 -15.58 -19.67 -5.05
C GLY A 218 -15.03 -18.75 -3.97
N GLU A 219 -13.98 -17.97 -4.25
CA GLU A 219 -13.50 -16.89 -3.38
C GLU A 219 -14.46 -15.70 -3.40
N LEU A 220 -15.12 -15.49 -4.54
CA LEU A 220 -16.21 -14.54 -4.70
C LEU A 220 -17.50 -15.28 -5.07
N ALA A 221 -18.65 -14.68 -4.79
CA ALA A 221 -19.92 -15.06 -5.38
C ALA A 221 -20.46 -13.88 -6.17
N GLU A 222 -20.90 -14.11 -7.41
CA GLU A 222 -21.56 -13.09 -8.20
C GLU A 222 -23.06 -13.11 -7.96
N GLU A 223 -23.61 -11.99 -7.49
CA GLU A 223 -25.04 -11.79 -7.30
C GLU A 223 -25.46 -10.46 -7.94
N ARG A 224 -26.31 -10.52 -8.97
CA ARG A 224 -26.86 -9.32 -9.66
C ARG A 224 -25.78 -8.35 -10.15
N GLY A 225 -24.69 -8.87 -10.72
CA GLY A 225 -23.55 -8.07 -11.21
C GLY A 225 -22.65 -7.50 -10.12
N ARG A 226 -22.81 -7.93 -8.86
CA ARG A 226 -21.92 -7.60 -7.74
C ARG A 226 -21.18 -8.84 -7.25
N TYR A 227 -19.91 -8.67 -6.92
CA TYR A 227 -19.06 -9.71 -6.38
C TYR A 227 -18.96 -9.60 -4.86
N ILE A 228 -19.38 -10.67 -4.17
CA ILE A 228 -19.43 -10.78 -2.72
C ILE A 228 -18.30 -11.68 -2.25
N VAL A 229 -17.55 -11.21 -1.25
CA VAL A 229 -16.43 -11.98 -0.67
C VAL A 229 -16.96 -13.17 0.14
N GLN A 230 -16.47 -14.36 -0.18
CA GLN A 230 -16.80 -15.61 0.50
C GLN A 230 -15.71 -16.04 1.50
N GLY A 231 -16.03 -16.94 2.42
CA GLY A 231 -15.07 -17.47 3.40
C GLY A 231 -13.82 -18.10 2.76
N LYS A 232 -13.98 -18.70 1.57
CA LYS A 232 -12.88 -19.29 0.79
C LYS A 232 -11.82 -18.26 0.38
N ALA A 233 -12.16 -16.98 0.28
CA ALA A 233 -11.19 -15.92 0.01
C ALA A 233 -10.10 -15.85 1.09
N ILE A 234 -10.50 -15.96 2.37
CA ILE A 234 -9.56 -15.91 3.50
C ILE A 234 -8.67 -17.14 3.49
N THR A 235 -9.24 -18.34 3.29
CA THR A 235 -8.48 -19.58 3.19
C THR A 235 -7.45 -19.53 2.06
N THR A 236 -7.84 -19.01 0.90
CA THR A 236 -6.96 -18.88 -0.27
C THR A 236 -5.81 -17.91 0.01
N LEU A 237 -6.08 -16.78 0.66
CA LEU A 237 -5.04 -15.82 1.05
C LEU A 237 -4.06 -16.41 2.08
N VAL A 238 -4.57 -17.16 3.06
CA VAL A 238 -3.74 -17.81 4.09
C VAL A 238 -2.86 -18.90 3.48
N GLU A 239 -3.42 -19.76 2.62
CA GLU A 239 -2.64 -20.83 2.00
C GLU A 239 -1.56 -20.26 1.07
N TYR A 240 -1.87 -19.21 0.32
CA TYR A 240 -0.88 -18.50 -0.48
C TYR A 240 0.26 -17.90 0.35
N GLU A 241 -0.04 -17.31 1.52
CA GLU A 241 0.99 -16.80 2.43
C GLU A 241 1.87 -17.91 2.99
N LYS A 242 1.27 -19.06 3.31
CA LYS A 242 1.99 -20.25 3.77
C LYS A 242 2.89 -20.80 2.67
N GLU A 243 2.40 -20.92 1.45
CA GLU A 243 3.18 -21.36 0.28
C GLU A 243 4.36 -20.42 0.01
N GLN A 244 4.15 -19.09 0.06
CA GLN A 244 5.25 -18.13 -0.04
C GLN A 244 6.30 -18.29 1.05
N ARG A 245 5.89 -18.58 2.30
CA ARG A 245 6.85 -18.85 3.39
C ARG A 245 7.63 -20.12 3.13
N HIS A 246 6.98 -21.19 2.68
CA HIS A 246 7.63 -22.44 2.33
C HIS A 246 8.61 -22.27 1.17
N ALA A 247 8.22 -21.59 0.09
CA ALA A 247 9.09 -21.30 -1.04
C ALA A 247 10.35 -20.54 -0.60
N ARG A 248 10.21 -19.50 0.22
CA ARG A 248 11.36 -18.75 0.77
C ARG A 248 12.25 -19.60 1.67
N GLN A 249 11.66 -20.50 2.46
CA GLN A 249 12.42 -21.45 3.28
C GLN A 249 13.19 -22.43 2.39
N GLN A 250 12.56 -22.98 1.35
CA GLN A 250 13.19 -23.87 0.40
C GLN A 250 14.34 -23.19 -0.34
N GLU A 251 14.18 -21.95 -0.80
CA GLU A 251 15.26 -21.17 -1.42
C GLU A 251 16.45 -20.97 -0.45
N LYS A 252 16.16 -20.69 0.83
CA LYS A 252 17.20 -20.54 1.86
C LYS A 252 17.92 -21.85 2.12
N ILE A 253 17.19 -22.97 2.21
CA ILE A 253 17.74 -24.31 2.39
C ILE A 253 18.59 -24.69 1.18
N GLN A 254 18.09 -24.50 -0.04
CA GLN A 254 18.84 -24.76 -1.28
C GLN A 254 20.13 -23.95 -1.34
N ARG A 255 20.09 -22.66 -1.00
CA ARG A 255 21.29 -21.81 -0.97
C ARG A 255 22.32 -22.30 0.05
N ASN A 256 21.87 -22.74 1.22
CA ASN A 256 22.75 -23.30 2.24
C ASN A 256 23.31 -24.66 1.82
N MET A 257 22.50 -25.49 1.16
CA MET A 257 22.92 -26.79 0.62
C MET A 257 23.98 -26.62 -0.47
N VAL A 258 23.83 -25.66 -1.38
CA VAL A 258 24.85 -25.33 -2.40
C VAL A 258 26.16 -24.89 -1.75
N ARG A 259 26.11 -24.05 -0.70
CA ARG A 259 27.32 -23.65 0.04
C ARG A 259 28.01 -24.84 0.70
N LEU A 260 27.24 -25.73 1.34
CA LEU A 260 27.77 -26.93 1.97
C LEU A 260 28.37 -27.90 0.93
N MET A 261 27.70 -28.08 -0.20
CA MET A 261 28.21 -28.88 -1.33
C MET A 261 29.54 -28.34 -1.86
N LEU A 262 29.68 -27.02 -2.00
CA LEU A 262 30.95 -26.40 -2.41
C LEU A 262 32.08 -26.67 -1.40
N ILE A 263 31.80 -26.59 -0.09
CA ILE A 263 32.79 -26.87 0.96
C ILE A 263 33.22 -28.35 0.92
N ILE A 264 32.26 -29.29 0.81
CA ILE A 264 32.57 -30.73 0.74
C ILE A 264 33.35 -31.05 -0.53
N THR A 265 32.99 -30.45 -1.66
CA THR A 265 33.70 -30.65 -2.94
C THR A 265 35.13 -30.12 -2.85
N ALA A 266 35.34 -28.94 -2.24
CA ALA A 266 36.69 -28.41 -2.03
C ALA A 266 37.52 -29.31 -1.08
N ALA A 267 36.92 -29.78 0.01
CA ALA A 267 37.58 -30.68 0.96
C ALA A 267 37.97 -32.02 0.32
N THR A 268 37.07 -32.62 -0.47
CA THR A 268 37.35 -33.87 -1.19
C THR A 268 38.47 -33.69 -2.21
N VAL A 269 38.48 -32.59 -2.97
CA VAL A 269 39.60 -32.26 -3.87
C VAL A 269 40.91 -32.13 -3.11
N LEU A 270 40.94 -31.42 -1.98
CA LEU A 270 42.15 -31.29 -1.15
C LEU A 270 42.65 -32.64 -0.62
N ILE A 271 41.74 -33.51 -0.14
CA ILE A 271 42.09 -34.85 0.33
C ILE A 271 42.66 -35.70 -0.82
N THR A 272 42.04 -35.66 -2.01
CA THR A 272 42.55 -36.41 -3.17
C THR A 272 43.92 -35.93 -3.63
N LEU A 273 44.17 -34.61 -3.61
CA LEU A 273 45.49 -34.03 -3.91
C LEU A 273 46.55 -34.47 -2.89
N ALA A 274 46.21 -34.48 -1.60
CA ALA A 274 47.11 -34.94 -0.55
C ALA A 274 47.48 -36.42 -0.73
N LEU A 275 46.49 -37.28 -1.04
CA LEU A 275 46.72 -38.71 -1.31
C LEU A 275 47.62 -38.92 -2.53
N LEU A 276 47.40 -38.18 -3.62
CA LEU A 276 48.24 -38.26 -4.83
C LEU A 276 49.67 -37.74 -4.60
N GLY A 277 49.82 -36.75 -3.73
CA GLY A 277 51.11 -36.27 -3.25
C GLY A 277 51.89 -37.31 -2.47
N LEU A 278 51.23 -37.94 -1.49
CA LEU A 278 51.82 -39.01 -0.69
C LEU A 278 52.22 -40.22 -1.54
N ALA A 279 51.46 -40.52 -2.59
CA ALA A 279 51.78 -41.57 -3.56
C ALA A 279 52.96 -41.23 -4.49
N GLY A 280 53.51 -40.01 -4.42
CA GLY A 280 54.62 -39.56 -5.26
C GLY A 280 54.25 -39.32 -6.72
N VAL A 281 52.96 -39.35 -7.06
CA VAL A 281 52.45 -39.14 -8.42
C VAL A 281 52.47 -37.66 -8.79
N ILE A 282 52.33 -36.77 -7.80
CA ILE A 282 52.19 -35.34 -7.97
C ILE A 282 53.15 -34.57 -7.06
N ASP A 283 53.82 -33.56 -7.59
CA ASP A 283 54.63 -32.62 -6.82
C ASP A 283 53.78 -31.46 -6.29
N LEU A 284 53.43 -31.53 -5.00
CA LEU A 284 52.60 -30.52 -4.33
C LEU A 284 53.24 -29.13 -4.36
N HIS A 285 54.56 -29.05 -4.39
CA HIS A 285 55.27 -27.77 -4.38
C HIS A 285 55.04 -27.00 -5.69
N LYS A 286 55.05 -27.73 -6.82
CA LYS A 286 54.79 -27.15 -8.14
C LYS A 286 53.34 -26.68 -8.29
N ILE A 287 52.37 -27.49 -7.84
CA ILE A 287 50.94 -27.12 -7.87
C ILE A 287 50.66 -25.90 -6.98
N TRP A 288 51.30 -25.81 -5.81
CA TRP A 288 51.13 -24.67 -4.91
C TRP A 288 51.60 -23.35 -5.54
N GLN A 289 52.72 -23.39 -6.28
CA GLN A 289 53.22 -22.23 -7.02
C GLN A 289 52.26 -21.82 -8.15
N ASP A 290 51.69 -22.77 -8.88
CA ASP A 290 50.73 -22.50 -9.96
C ASP A 290 49.41 -21.92 -9.42
N ILE A 291 48.92 -22.40 -8.27
CA ILE A 291 47.71 -21.87 -7.61
C ILE A 291 47.91 -20.42 -7.14
N LEU A 292 49.09 -20.08 -6.61
CA LEU A 292 49.42 -18.72 -6.17
C LEU A 292 49.47 -17.70 -7.33
N GLN A 293 49.66 -18.17 -8.57
CA GLN A 293 49.64 -17.32 -9.77
C GLN A 293 48.21 -17.01 -10.26
N ILE A 294 47.20 -17.75 -9.81
CA ILE A 294 45.80 -17.53 -10.19
C ILE A 294 45.25 -16.29 -9.46
N LYS A 295 45.01 -15.20 -10.22
CA LYS A 295 44.59 -13.86 -9.74
C LYS A 295 43.54 -13.84 -8.61
N PRO A 296 42.43 -14.59 -8.64
CA PRO A 296 41.42 -14.54 -7.58
C PRO A 296 41.89 -15.08 -6.21
N VAL A 297 42.80 -16.04 -6.16
CA VAL A 297 43.31 -16.63 -4.89
C VAL A 297 44.28 -15.67 -4.21
N ARG A 298 45.10 -14.97 -5.00
CA ARG A 298 46.02 -13.92 -4.52
C ARG A 298 45.31 -12.73 -3.87
N PHE A 299 44.06 -12.46 -4.27
CA PHE A 299 43.24 -11.39 -3.69
C PHE A 299 42.65 -11.79 -2.32
N LEU A 300 42.22 -13.05 -2.16
CA LEU A 300 41.70 -13.57 -0.88
C LEU A 300 42.76 -13.61 0.22
N PHE A 301 43.99 -13.98 -0.10
CA PHE A 301 45.11 -14.03 0.88
C PHE A 301 45.68 -12.65 1.26
N LYS A 302 45.37 -11.59 0.52
CA LYS A 302 45.76 -10.21 0.86
C LYS A 302 44.81 -9.53 1.85
N LEU A 303 43.69 -10.18 2.18
CA LEU A 303 42.59 -9.66 2.98
C LEU A 303 42.53 -10.27 4.39
N ILE A 304 43.45 -11.20 4.69
CA ILE A 304 43.79 -11.70 6.03
C ILE A 304 45.12 -11.04 6.41
#